data_AF-A0A9P5GVU2-F1
#
_entry.id   AF-A0A9P5GVU2-F1
#
_cell.length_a   1.000
_cell.length_b   1.000
_cell.length_c   1.000
_cell.angle_alpha   90.00
_cell.angle_beta   90.00
_cell.angle_gamma   90.00
#
_symmetry.space_group_name_H-M   'P 1'
#
loop_
_entity.id
_entity.type
_entity.pdbx_description
1 polymer ?
#
loop_
_entity_poly.entity_id
_entity_poly.type
_entity_poly.pdbx_seq_one_letter_code
_entity_poly.pdbx_strand_id
1 'polypeptide(L)'
;MTERWQNPGGWGARHIHGIAPFNLWDDLNRKYRLPTKEEYQWIDTKFEYRSITISGWYICIETNNPPNPVPLTIGCKPAIYIGINETFPEPLPKAPYSNPQIPDPCPHLHLRRMEFPTDADNIALLKALKPLANVRAVVYLPLWTVVELEYGDNRVYERISLPGTVASRTTMYHHAEAPFYSSMRNLTATLQLDLSGQEEPPRMLLQGKHIKSGSWTEVNGMGSGLVSLISYGKLFRKPTYGYPDIPFDR
;
A
#
# COMPACT_ATOMS: atom_id res chain seq x y z
N MET A 1 17.97 18.75 -10.01
CA MET A 1 16.95 17.70 -10.13
C MET A 1 15.61 18.40 -10.16
N THR A 2 14.84 18.26 -11.24
CA THR A 2 13.46 18.77 -11.31
C THR A 2 12.58 17.98 -10.34
N GLU A 3 11.80 18.67 -9.51
CA GLU A 3 10.87 18.02 -8.58
C GLU A 3 9.78 17.28 -9.37
N ARG A 4 9.80 15.95 -9.35
CA ARG A 4 8.84 15.09 -10.06
C ARG A 4 7.48 14.98 -9.38
N TRP A 5 7.32 15.62 -8.22
CA TRP A 5 6.12 15.58 -7.40
C TRP A 5 5.80 16.98 -6.88
N GLN A 6 4.54 17.40 -6.98
CA GLN A 6 4.11 18.73 -6.53
C GLN A 6 3.95 18.85 -5.00
N ASN A 7 4.14 17.76 -4.23
CA ASN A 7 4.19 17.71 -2.76
C ASN A 7 4.72 16.33 -2.31
N PRO A 8 6.04 16.07 -2.37
CA PRO A 8 6.59 14.73 -2.15
C PRO A 8 6.31 14.20 -0.73
N GLY A 9 5.85 12.95 -0.64
CA GLY A 9 5.69 12.23 0.64
C GLY A 9 4.31 12.32 1.31
N GLY A 10 3.37 13.05 0.73
CA GLY A 10 1.96 13.05 1.15
C GLY A 10 1.10 12.05 0.37
N TRP A 11 -0.02 11.63 0.95
CA TRP A 11 -1.04 10.86 0.21
C TRP A 11 -1.66 11.71 -0.91
N GLY A 12 -1.87 13.01 -0.70
CA GLY A 12 -2.32 13.93 -1.76
C GLY A 12 -1.26 14.35 -2.79
N ALA A 13 -0.12 13.66 -2.88
CA ALA A 13 0.94 14.02 -3.81
C ALA A 13 0.47 13.86 -5.26
N ARG A 14 0.84 14.82 -6.12
CA ARG A 14 0.60 14.77 -7.56
C ARG A 14 1.91 14.55 -8.30
N HIS A 15 1.93 13.57 -9.19
CA HIS A 15 3.05 13.36 -10.10
C HIS A 15 3.07 14.44 -11.19
N ILE A 16 4.24 14.79 -11.73
CA ILE A 16 4.37 15.79 -12.83
C ILE A 16 3.54 15.44 -14.07
N HIS A 17 3.30 14.15 -14.32
CA HIS A 17 2.44 13.70 -15.42
C HIS A 17 0.96 13.57 -15.01
N GLY A 18 0.58 14.00 -13.81
CA GLY A 18 -0.80 13.95 -13.32
C GLY A 18 -1.70 14.97 -14.02
N ILE A 19 -2.28 14.56 -15.15
CA ILE A 19 -3.06 15.41 -16.08
C ILE A 19 -4.49 15.76 -15.63
N ALA A 20 -4.99 15.16 -14.55
CA ALA A 20 -6.36 15.41 -14.10
C ALA A 20 -6.53 16.87 -13.63
N PRO A 21 -7.51 17.63 -14.14
CA PRO A 21 -7.73 19.03 -13.76
C PRO A 21 -8.38 19.21 -12.37
N PHE A 22 -8.59 18.12 -11.65
CA PHE A 22 -9.25 18.07 -10.34
C PHE A 22 -8.40 17.36 -9.30
N ASN A 23 -8.80 17.45 -8.03
CA ASN A 23 -8.16 16.78 -6.90
C ASN A 23 -9.18 15.90 -6.15
N LEU A 24 -8.85 14.61 -6.01
CA LEU A 24 -9.65 13.64 -5.26
C LEU A 24 -9.18 13.49 -3.81
N TRP A 25 -8.02 14.04 -3.44
CA TRP A 25 -7.53 14.09 -2.07
C TRP A 25 -8.27 15.18 -1.28
N ASP A 26 -8.99 14.76 -0.26
CA ASP A 26 -9.59 15.62 0.75
C ASP A 26 -8.63 15.72 1.93
N ASP A 27 -7.90 16.84 2.00
CA ASP A 27 -6.87 17.03 3.01
C ASP A 27 -7.45 17.21 4.41
N LEU A 28 -8.63 17.81 4.53
CA LEU A 28 -9.31 18.03 5.81
C LEU A 28 -9.71 16.69 6.45
N ASN A 29 -10.28 15.78 5.65
CA ASN A 29 -10.73 14.48 6.13
C ASN A 29 -9.70 13.36 5.94
N ARG A 30 -8.53 13.67 5.38
CA ARG A 30 -7.41 12.73 5.12
C ARG A 30 -7.87 11.48 4.37
N LYS A 31 -8.69 11.66 3.34
CA LYS A 31 -9.27 10.55 2.54
C LYS A 31 -9.36 10.91 1.07
N TYR A 32 -9.44 9.90 0.21
CA TYR A 32 -9.88 10.14 -1.15
C TYR A 32 -11.40 10.12 -1.23
N ARG A 33 -11.97 11.14 -1.87
CA ARG A 33 -13.37 11.11 -2.28
C ARG A 33 -13.53 10.33 -3.58
N LEU A 34 -14.76 9.93 -3.86
CA LEU A 34 -15.13 9.46 -5.18
C LEU A 34 -15.14 10.64 -6.18
N PRO A 35 -14.83 10.40 -7.46
CA PRO A 35 -15.00 11.42 -8.48
C PRO A 35 -16.48 11.83 -8.59
N THR A 36 -16.74 13.08 -8.96
CA THR A 36 -18.09 13.52 -9.37
C THR A 36 -18.46 12.91 -10.72
N LYS A 37 -19.72 13.10 -11.16
CA LYS A 37 -20.17 12.62 -12.46
C LYS A 37 -19.32 13.19 -13.61
N GLU A 38 -18.99 14.48 -13.54
CA GLU A 38 -18.21 15.21 -14.54
C GLU A 38 -16.74 14.74 -14.54
N GLU A 39 -16.18 14.49 -13.36
CA GLU A 39 -14.82 13.96 -13.24
C GLU A 39 -14.74 12.50 -13.74
N TYR A 40 -15.76 11.69 -13.49
CA TYR A 40 -15.87 10.36 -14.09
C TYR A 40 -15.92 10.42 -15.62
N GLN A 41 -16.76 11.30 -16.18
CA GLN A 41 -16.82 11.50 -17.64
C GLN A 41 -15.47 11.96 -18.22
N TRP A 42 -14.74 12.80 -17.49
CA TRP A 42 -13.39 13.19 -17.89
C TRP A 42 -12.43 11.99 -17.91
N ILE A 43 -12.46 11.12 -16.88
CA ILE A 43 -11.63 9.92 -16.84
C ILE A 43 -11.98 8.98 -18.00
N ASP A 44 -13.28 8.76 -18.23
CA ASP A 44 -13.81 7.93 -19.32
C ASP A 44 -13.29 8.38 -20.69
N THR A 45 -13.41 9.68 -20.97
CA THR A 45 -12.95 10.31 -22.22
C THR A 45 -11.43 10.23 -22.39
N LYS A 46 -10.66 10.19 -21.30
CA LYS A 46 -9.19 10.31 -21.34
C LYS A 46 -8.44 9.01 -21.43
N PHE A 47 -8.97 7.94 -20.88
CA PHE A 47 -8.20 6.70 -20.69
C PHE A 47 -8.69 5.52 -21.53
N GLU A 48 -9.80 5.69 -22.29
CA GLU A 48 -10.39 4.66 -23.17
C GLU A 48 -10.36 3.26 -22.54
N TYR A 49 -10.79 3.19 -21.27
CA TYR A 49 -10.63 1.99 -20.46
C TYR A 49 -11.77 1.01 -20.72
N ARG A 50 -11.49 -0.28 -20.52
CA ARG A 50 -12.52 -1.32 -20.49
C ARG A 50 -13.26 -1.35 -19.17
N SER A 51 -12.52 -1.23 -18.06
CA SER A 51 -13.09 -1.10 -16.74
C SER A 51 -12.25 -0.21 -15.84
N ILE A 52 -12.90 0.35 -14.81
CA ILE A 52 -12.25 1.15 -13.78
C ILE A 52 -12.70 0.68 -12.39
N THR A 53 -11.74 0.46 -11.51
CA THR A 53 -11.98 0.17 -10.09
C THR A 53 -11.47 1.32 -9.26
N ILE A 54 -12.36 1.93 -8.47
CA ILE A 54 -12.03 3.05 -7.58
C ILE A 54 -12.11 2.57 -6.14
N SER A 55 -10.95 2.24 -5.56
CA SER A 55 -10.80 1.83 -4.16
C SER A 55 -10.76 3.04 -3.22
N GLY A 56 -10.75 2.87 -1.90
CA GLY A 56 -10.58 3.99 -0.96
C GLY A 56 -9.20 4.67 -1.03
N TRP A 57 -8.23 4.09 -1.74
CA TRP A 57 -6.84 4.57 -1.74
C TRP A 57 -6.07 4.44 -3.06
N TYR A 58 -6.62 3.81 -4.11
CA TYR A 58 -6.10 3.83 -5.48
C TYR A 58 -7.22 3.83 -6.53
N ILE A 59 -6.86 4.06 -7.78
CA ILE A 59 -7.68 3.82 -8.97
C ILE A 59 -6.94 2.78 -9.81
N CYS A 60 -7.63 1.72 -10.21
CA CYS A 60 -7.12 0.72 -11.15
C CYS A 60 -7.87 0.87 -12.47
N ILE A 61 -7.14 1.01 -13.57
CA ILE A 61 -7.66 1.21 -14.93
C ILE A 61 -7.25 0.01 -15.77
N GLU A 62 -8.24 -0.71 -16.28
CA GLU A 62 -8.04 -1.80 -17.23
C GLU A 62 -8.01 -1.22 -18.65
N THR A 63 -6.83 -1.14 -19.26
CA THR A 63 -6.63 -0.59 -20.60
C THR A 63 -5.38 -1.17 -21.26
N ASN A 64 -5.44 -1.40 -22.57
CA ASN A 64 -4.26 -1.74 -23.37
C ASN A 64 -3.57 -0.48 -23.94
N ASN A 65 -4.17 0.70 -23.77
CA ASN A 65 -3.70 1.97 -24.34
C ASN A 65 -3.50 3.03 -23.23
N PRO A 66 -2.63 2.81 -22.24
CA PRO A 66 -2.37 3.82 -21.23
C PRO A 66 -1.74 5.07 -21.88
N PRO A 67 -2.02 6.29 -21.37
CA PRO A 67 -1.41 7.50 -21.91
C PRO A 67 0.12 7.47 -21.84
N ASN A 68 0.79 8.17 -22.76
CA ASN A 68 2.24 8.33 -22.75
C ASN A 68 2.61 9.82 -22.56
N PRO A 69 3.32 10.21 -21.48
CA PRO A 69 3.77 9.36 -20.37
C PRO A 69 2.62 8.90 -19.46
N VAL A 70 2.77 7.72 -18.85
CA VAL A 70 1.75 7.12 -17.98
C VAL A 70 1.59 7.97 -16.71
N PRO A 71 0.37 8.47 -16.40
CA PRO A 71 0.18 9.28 -15.22
C PRO A 71 0.11 8.39 -13.98
N LEU A 72 1.09 8.54 -13.09
CA LEU A 72 1.17 7.77 -11.84
C LEU A 72 0.11 8.15 -10.80
N THR A 73 -0.61 9.25 -11.05
CA THR A 73 -1.71 9.71 -10.23
C THR A 73 -2.83 10.30 -11.08
N ILE A 74 -4.09 10.01 -10.73
CA ILE A 74 -5.28 10.66 -11.27
C ILE A 74 -5.95 11.43 -10.14
N GLY A 75 -5.97 12.76 -10.25
CA GLY A 75 -6.49 13.64 -9.22
C GLY A 75 -5.82 13.44 -7.86
N CYS A 76 -4.49 13.36 -7.84
CA CYS A 76 -3.67 13.05 -6.66
C CYS A 76 -3.89 11.65 -6.04
N LYS A 77 -4.71 10.80 -6.66
CA LYS A 77 -4.93 9.42 -6.24
C LYS A 77 -4.00 8.49 -7.01
N PRO A 78 -3.38 7.49 -6.36
CA PRO A 78 -2.53 6.52 -7.04
C PRO A 78 -3.27 5.85 -8.20
N ALA A 79 -2.64 5.77 -9.36
CA ALA A 79 -3.18 5.08 -10.52
C ALA A 79 -2.40 3.79 -10.79
N ILE A 80 -3.13 2.71 -11.03
CA ILE A 80 -2.64 1.40 -11.43
C ILE A 80 -3.25 1.10 -12.80
N TYR A 81 -2.44 0.65 -13.74
CA TYR A 81 -2.88 0.28 -15.09
C TYR A 81 -2.71 -1.22 -15.26
N ILE A 82 -3.72 -1.92 -15.73
CA ILE A 82 -3.63 -3.35 -16.01
C ILE A 82 -4.09 -3.63 -17.43
N GLY A 83 -3.56 -4.69 -18.04
CA GLY A 83 -4.00 -5.14 -19.35
C GLY A 83 -5.44 -5.66 -19.32
N ILE A 84 -6.07 -5.68 -20.50
CA ILE A 84 -7.43 -6.22 -20.64
C ILE A 84 -7.46 -7.71 -20.26
N ASN A 85 -8.42 -8.09 -19.41
CA ASN A 85 -8.56 -9.40 -18.75
C ASN A 85 -7.45 -9.77 -17.75
N GLU A 86 -6.52 -8.86 -17.45
CA GLU A 86 -5.62 -9.07 -16.34
C GLU A 86 -6.36 -8.88 -15.02
N THR A 87 -5.92 -9.61 -13.99
CA THR A 87 -6.44 -9.41 -12.64
C THR A 87 -5.44 -8.62 -11.84
N PHE A 88 -5.91 -7.63 -11.10
CA PHE A 88 -5.14 -6.99 -10.04
C PHE A 88 -5.45 -7.71 -8.72
N PRO A 89 -4.62 -8.66 -8.27
CA PRO A 89 -4.82 -9.28 -6.97
C PRO A 89 -4.49 -8.24 -5.91
N GLU A 90 -5.50 -7.60 -5.34
CA GLU A 90 -5.30 -6.73 -4.19
C GLU A 90 -4.59 -7.55 -3.11
N PRO A 91 -3.46 -7.05 -2.58
CA PRO A 91 -2.67 -7.83 -1.66
C PRO A 91 -3.35 -7.84 -0.30
N LEU A 92 -4.27 -8.79 -0.13
CA LEU A 92 -4.97 -9.03 1.11
C LEU A 92 -4.48 -10.37 1.70
N PRO A 93 -4.15 -10.40 3.00
CA PRO A 93 -3.90 -11.67 3.67
C PRO A 93 -5.12 -12.58 3.58
N LYS A 94 -4.91 -13.87 3.35
CA LYS A 94 -6.00 -14.86 3.21
C LYS A 94 -6.39 -15.55 4.53
N ALA A 95 -5.65 -15.31 5.61
CA ALA A 95 -5.88 -16.02 6.86
C ALA A 95 -7.22 -15.60 7.50
N PRO A 96 -8.13 -16.54 7.82
CA PRO A 96 -9.49 -16.22 8.24
C PRO A 96 -9.59 -15.97 9.76
N TYR A 97 -8.56 -15.40 10.39
CA TYR A 97 -8.47 -15.24 11.85
C TYR A 97 -9.17 -13.97 12.36
N SER A 98 -9.30 -12.96 11.51
CA SER A 98 -9.86 -11.66 11.87
C SER A 98 -11.35 -11.76 12.20
N ASN A 99 -11.74 -11.26 13.38
CA ASN A 99 -13.12 -11.20 13.85
C ASN A 99 -13.49 -9.79 14.35
N PRO A 100 -14.40 -9.08 13.66
CA PRO A 100 -14.79 -7.73 14.05
C PRO A 100 -15.58 -7.66 15.36
N GLN A 101 -16.05 -8.79 15.90
CA GLN A 101 -16.81 -8.85 17.15
C GLN A 101 -15.90 -8.96 18.38
N ILE A 102 -14.64 -9.37 18.22
CA ILE A 102 -13.68 -9.37 19.33
C ILE A 102 -13.33 -7.91 19.66
N PRO A 103 -13.41 -7.50 20.93
CA PRO A 103 -13.08 -6.13 21.33
C PRO A 103 -11.68 -5.70 20.89
N ASP A 104 -11.55 -4.42 20.53
CA ASP A 104 -10.24 -3.82 20.22
C ASP A 104 -9.33 -3.94 21.46
N PRO A 105 -8.16 -4.60 21.36
CA PRO A 105 -7.28 -4.80 22.51
C PRO A 105 -6.53 -3.53 22.95
N CYS A 106 -6.56 -2.45 22.14
CA CYS A 106 -5.99 -1.15 22.50
C CYS A 106 -6.91 0.00 22.04
N PRO A 107 -8.11 0.15 22.65
CA PRO A 107 -9.12 1.10 22.19
C PRO A 107 -8.72 2.57 22.42
N HIS A 108 -7.73 2.81 23.29
CA HIS A 108 -7.21 4.15 23.58
C HIS A 108 -6.27 4.69 22.49
N LEU A 109 -5.72 3.79 21.66
CA LEU A 109 -4.88 4.17 20.53
C LEU A 109 -5.74 4.34 19.29
N HIS A 110 -5.68 5.51 18.68
CA HIS A 110 -6.42 5.80 17.44
C HIS A 110 -5.46 5.98 16.28
N LEU A 111 -5.19 4.90 15.56
CA LEU A 111 -4.40 4.97 14.34
C LEU A 111 -5.27 5.52 13.20
N ARG A 112 -4.96 6.75 12.77
CA ARG A 112 -5.69 7.40 11.69
C ARG A 112 -5.48 6.67 10.35
N ARG A 113 -6.51 6.68 9.51
CA ARG A 113 -6.39 6.21 8.12
C ARG A 113 -5.50 7.17 7.35
N MET A 114 -4.80 6.67 6.33
CA MET A 114 -3.92 7.50 5.50
C MET A 114 -2.87 8.27 6.33
N GLU A 115 -2.37 7.65 7.39
CA GLU A 115 -1.28 8.14 8.21
C GLU A 115 -0.41 6.95 8.65
N PHE A 116 0.90 7.18 8.72
CA PHE A 116 1.80 6.15 9.23
C PHE A 116 1.90 6.28 10.75
N PRO A 117 1.83 5.17 11.49
CA PRO A 117 2.01 5.19 12.93
C PRO A 117 3.43 5.63 13.28
N THR A 118 3.57 6.29 14.43
CA THR A 118 4.86 6.50 15.08
C THR A 118 5.39 5.18 15.63
N ASP A 119 6.64 5.18 16.07
CA ASP A 119 7.24 3.98 16.66
C ASP A 119 6.59 3.67 18.02
N ALA A 120 6.22 4.71 18.77
CA ALA A 120 5.44 4.60 20.01
C ALA A 120 4.06 3.95 19.78
N ASP A 121 3.36 4.34 18.71
CA ASP A 121 2.07 3.73 18.36
C ASP A 121 2.22 2.25 18.03
N ASN A 122 3.27 1.88 17.29
CA ASN A 122 3.55 0.49 16.94
C ASN A 122 3.89 -0.34 18.19
N ILE A 123 4.68 0.20 19.11
CA ILE A 123 4.97 -0.46 20.40
C ILE A 123 3.68 -0.70 21.19
N ALA A 124 2.79 0.29 21.27
CA ALA A 124 1.52 0.16 21.98
C ALA A 124 0.62 -0.92 21.36
N LEU A 125 0.51 -0.95 20.02
CA LEU A 125 -0.22 -1.97 19.29
C LEU A 125 0.35 -3.38 19.55
N LEU A 126 1.67 -3.53 19.50
CA LEU A 126 2.32 -4.83 19.73
C LEU A 126 2.15 -5.32 21.16
N LYS A 127 2.25 -4.43 22.15
CA LYS A 127 1.97 -4.77 23.56
C LYS A 127 0.55 -5.31 23.73
N ALA A 128 -0.42 -4.70 23.07
CA ALA A 128 -1.82 -5.13 23.10
C ALA A 128 -2.05 -6.49 22.41
N LEU A 129 -1.29 -6.77 21.35
CA LEU A 129 -1.38 -8.04 20.62
C LEU A 129 -0.61 -9.19 21.27
N LYS A 130 0.43 -8.90 22.07
CA LYS A 130 1.29 -9.91 22.74
C LYS A 130 0.53 -11.07 23.40
N PRO A 131 -0.50 -10.84 24.23
CA PRO A 131 -1.21 -11.95 24.86
C PRO A 131 -2.01 -12.80 23.86
N LEU A 132 -2.43 -12.22 22.73
CA LEU A 132 -3.34 -12.83 21.76
C LEU A 132 -2.59 -13.59 20.67
N ALA A 133 -1.44 -13.08 20.24
CA ALA A 133 -0.75 -13.56 19.04
C ALA A 133 0.78 -13.45 19.15
N ASN A 134 1.48 -14.37 18.50
CA ASN A 134 2.92 -14.30 18.33
C ASN A 134 3.23 -13.53 17.05
N VAL A 135 3.50 -12.24 17.20
CA VAL A 135 3.69 -11.32 16.08
C VAL A 135 5.16 -11.27 15.67
N ARG A 136 5.44 -11.51 14.38
CA ARG A 136 6.79 -11.37 13.80
C ARG A 136 6.98 -10.06 13.03
N ALA A 137 5.91 -9.47 12.52
CA ALA A 137 5.94 -8.17 11.85
C ALA A 137 4.57 -7.49 11.81
N VAL A 138 4.56 -6.18 11.61
CA VAL A 138 3.34 -5.40 11.33
C VAL A 138 3.57 -4.54 10.09
N VAL A 139 2.62 -4.59 9.16
CA VAL A 139 2.60 -3.80 7.92
C VAL A 139 1.40 -2.87 7.94
N TYR A 140 1.66 -1.57 7.96
CA TYR A 140 0.61 -0.54 7.99
C TYR A 140 0.28 -0.07 6.57
N LEU A 141 -0.77 -0.65 5.99
CA LEU A 141 -1.35 -0.22 4.70
C LEU A 141 -2.15 1.08 4.86
N PRO A 142 -2.59 1.75 3.77
CA PRO A 142 -3.28 3.04 3.86
C PRO A 142 -4.62 2.97 4.62
N LEU A 143 -5.35 1.86 4.50
CA LEU A 143 -6.63 1.63 5.19
C LEU A 143 -6.59 0.52 6.25
N TRP A 144 -5.61 -0.38 6.18
CA TRP A 144 -5.58 -1.60 6.97
C TRP A 144 -4.26 -1.76 7.72
N THR A 145 -4.30 -2.56 8.78
CA THR A 145 -3.10 -3.08 9.44
C THR A 145 -3.00 -4.58 9.16
N VAL A 146 -1.88 -5.03 8.63
CA VAL A 146 -1.60 -6.46 8.46
C VAL A 146 -0.61 -6.89 9.54
N VAL A 147 -1.03 -7.81 10.39
CA VAL A 147 -0.20 -8.43 11.42
C VAL A 147 0.35 -9.74 10.86
N GLU A 148 1.66 -9.82 10.70
CA GLU A 148 2.32 -11.08 10.35
C GLU A 148 2.59 -11.89 11.62
N LEU A 149 2.07 -13.11 11.63
CA LEU A 149 2.24 -14.08 12.70
C LEU A 149 3.51 -14.91 12.46
N GLU A 150 4.16 -15.31 13.54
CA GLU A 150 5.26 -16.27 13.50
C GLU A 150 4.79 -17.57 12.82
N TYR A 151 5.63 -18.15 11.96
CA TYR A 151 5.32 -19.39 11.26
C TYR A 151 6.24 -20.50 11.78
N GLY A 152 5.68 -21.67 12.07
CA GLY A 152 6.45 -22.80 12.62
C GLY A 152 6.69 -22.75 14.13
N ASP A 153 5.97 -21.90 14.87
CA ASP A 153 6.03 -21.80 16.34
C ASP A 153 5.06 -22.78 17.06
N ASN A 154 4.43 -23.69 16.31
CA ASN A 154 3.39 -24.63 16.74
C ASN A 154 2.09 -23.98 17.27
N ARG A 155 1.91 -22.65 17.15
CA ARG A 155 0.68 -21.99 17.56
C ARG A 155 -0.36 -22.09 16.45
N VAL A 156 -1.55 -22.57 16.81
CA VAL A 156 -2.69 -22.68 15.90
C VAL A 156 -3.73 -21.63 16.26
N TYR A 157 -4.16 -20.85 15.27
CA TYR A 157 -5.22 -19.87 15.41
C TYR A 157 -6.47 -20.40 14.74
N GLU A 158 -7.59 -20.41 15.46
CA GLU A 158 -8.87 -20.79 14.88
C GLU A 158 -9.40 -19.69 13.96
N ARG A 159 -10.34 -20.06 13.08
CA ARG A 159 -11.12 -19.08 12.31
C ARG A 159 -11.76 -18.09 13.28
N ILE A 160 -11.77 -16.81 12.93
CA ILE A 160 -12.40 -15.72 13.69
C ILE A 160 -11.97 -15.63 15.18
N SER A 161 -10.73 -16.02 15.49
CA SER A 161 -10.21 -16.06 16.87
C SER A 161 -9.41 -14.82 17.30
N LEU A 162 -9.04 -13.93 16.36
CA LEU A 162 -8.22 -12.76 16.63
C LEU A 162 -8.98 -11.45 16.35
N PRO A 163 -8.65 -10.34 17.04
CA PRO A 163 -9.33 -9.06 16.85
C PRO A 163 -9.29 -8.59 15.39
N GLY A 164 -10.46 -8.30 14.83
CA GLY A 164 -10.59 -7.71 13.49
C GLY A 164 -10.44 -6.20 13.47
N THR A 165 -10.42 -5.57 14.64
CA THR A 165 -10.09 -4.17 14.84
C THR A 165 -9.02 -4.06 15.92
N VAL A 166 -7.95 -3.33 15.62
CA VAL A 166 -6.87 -3.03 16.57
C VAL A 166 -6.48 -1.57 16.39
N ALA A 167 -6.47 -0.82 17.49
CA ALA A 167 -6.19 0.62 17.50
C ALA A 167 -7.08 1.41 16.51
N SER A 168 -8.37 1.06 16.47
CA SER A 168 -9.38 1.63 15.56
C SER A 168 -9.13 1.42 14.06
N ARG A 169 -8.26 0.48 13.68
CA ARG A 169 -8.05 0.07 12.28
C ARG A 169 -8.45 -1.37 12.05
N THR A 170 -9.06 -1.61 10.88
CA THR A 170 -9.30 -2.95 10.38
C THR A 170 -7.98 -3.71 10.32
N THR A 171 -7.94 -4.85 11.00
CA THR A 171 -6.75 -5.66 11.17
C THR A 171 -6.94 -7.01 10.52
N MET A 172 -5.98 -7.39 9.69
CA MET A 172 -5.90 -8.66 9.00
C MET A 172 -4.63 -9.39 9.43
N TYR A 173 -4.65 -10.72 9.33
CA TYR A 173 -3.53 -11.54 9.78
C TYR A 173 -2.93 -12.28 8.60
N HIS A 174 -1.61 -12.34 8.57
CA HIS A 174 -0.86 -13.16 7.63
C HIS A 174 -0.09 -14.23 8.40
N HIS A 175 -0.29 -15.49 8.04
CA HIS A 175 0.32 -16.62 8.74
C HIS A 175 0.81 -17.65 7.72
N ALA A 176 2.01 -17.39 7.20
CA ALA A 176 2.68 -18.25 6.23
C ALA A 176 4.20 -18.06 6.33
N GLU A 177 4.95 -19.03 5.85
CA GLU A 177 6.42 -18.96 5.79
C GLU A 177 6.89 -17.71 5.04
N ALA A 178 6.39 -17.50 3.82
CA ALA A 178 6.71 -16.32 3.01
C ALA A 178 6.18 -15.03 3.67
N PRO A 179 6.99 -13.97 3.82
CA PRO A 179 6.53 -12.69 4.38
C PRO A 179 5.46 -12.02 3.54
N PHE A 180 4.47 -11.39 4.16
CA PHE A 180 3.41 -10.68 3.42
C PHE A 180 3.98 -9.55 2.54
N TYR A 181 4.95 -8.78 3.05
CA TYR A 181 5.58 -7.72 2.26
C TYR A 181 6.23 -8.22 0.94
N SER A 182 6.60 -9.51 0.85
CA SER A 182 7.17 -10.05 -0.39
C SER A 182 6.16 -10.11 -1.54
N SER A 183 4.87 -10.36 -1.25
CA SER A 183 3.82 -10.34 -2.28
C SER A 183 3.54 -8.92 -2.77
N MET A 184 3.65 -7.94 -1.88
CA MET A 184 3.54 -6.51 -2.21
C MET A 184 4.62 -6.06 -3.20
N ARG A 185 5.84 -6.58 -3.07
CA ARG A 185 6.98 -6.22 -3.93
C ARG A 185 6.77 -6.67 -5.38
N ASN A 186 6.08 -7.78 -5.58
CA ASN A 186 5.85 -8.35 -6.91
C ASN A 186 4.76 -7.61 -7.69
N LEU A 187 3.78 -6.99 -7.02
CA LEU A 187 2.75 -6.16 -7.67
C LEU A 187 3.32 -4.97 -8.44
N THR A 188 4.55 -4.60 -8.12
CA THR A 188 5.22 -3.48 -8.76
C THR A 188 6.07 -3.87 -9.95
N ALA A 189 6.35 -5.17 -10.10
CA ALA A 189 7.13 -5.70 -11.21
C ALA A 189 6.27 -6.12 -12.41
N THR A 190 4.97 -6.36 -12.22
CA THR A 190 4.08 -6.91 -13.27
C THR A 190 3.52 -5.87 -14.23
N LEU A 191 3.85 -4.58 -14.08
CA LEU A 191 3.43 -3.52 -15.00
C LEU A 191 4.36 -3.51 -16.25
N GLN A 192 4.35 -4.60 -17.03
CA GLN A 192 5.01 -4.61 -18.34
C GLN A 192 4.11 -3.90 -19.35
N LEU A 193 4.28 -2.59 -19.45
CA LEU A 193 3.81 -1.81 -20.59
C LEU A 193 4.96 -1.75 -21.59
N ASP A 194 4.71 -2.11 -22.85
CA ASP A 194 5.71 -1.98 -23.92
C ASP A 194 5.96 -0.49 -24.20
N LEU A 195 7.09 0.03 -23.71
CA LEU A 195 7.44 1.46 -23.70
C LEU A 195 8.80 1.71 -24.35
N SER A 196 9.04 1.10 -25.51
CA SER A 196 10.29 1.05 -26.29
C SER A 196 10.88 2.40 -26.80
N GLY A 197 10.57 3.54 -26.18
CA GLY A 197 10.93 4.87 -26.68
C GLY A 197 11.50 5.89 -25.69
N GLN A 198 12.17 5.49 -24.59
CA GLN A 198 12.74 6.43 -23.61
C GLN A 198 14.29 6.37 -23.54
N GLU A 199 14.94 7.53 -23.48
CA GLU A 199 16.41 7.72 -23.51
C GLU A 199 17.16 7.43 -22.18
N GLU A 200 18.43 7.04 -22.38
CA GLU A 200 19.58 6.65 -21.51
C GLU A 200 19.38 5.90 -20.16
N PRO A 201 20.12 4.77 -19.95
CA PRO A 201 19.88 3.83 -18.87
C PRO A 201 20.58 4.20 -17.52
N PRO A 202 19.85 4.20 -16.39
CA PRO A 202 20.47 4.18 -15.07
C PRO A 202 20.93 2.77 -14.67
N ARG A 203 22.12 2.67 -14.07
CA ARG A 203 22.86 1.41 -13.82
C ARG A 203 22.42 0.60 -12.59
N MET A 204 21.43 1.04 -11.80
CA MET A 204 21.06 0.34 -10.56
C MET A 204 19.62 0.62 -10.09
N LEU A 205 18.86 -0.45 -9.79
CA LEU A 205 17.59 -0.38 -9.05
C LEU A 205 17.88 -0.02 -7.57
N LEU A 206 17.18 0.98 -7.03
CA LEU A 206 17.22 1.27 -5.59
C LEU A 206 16.76 0.03 -4.80
N GLN A 207 17.66 -0.55 -4.00
CA GLN A 207 17.30 -1.64 -3.11
C GLN A 207 16.19 -1.18 -2.16
N GLY A 208 15.17 -2.01 -1.93
CA GLY A 208 13.99 -1.64 -1.11
C GLY A 208 14.32 -1.12 0.29
N LYS A 209 15.50 -1.45 0.84
CA LYS A 209 16.02 -0.91 2.11
C LYS A 209 16.29 0.61 2.09
N HIS A 210 16.42 1.21 0.91
CA HIS A 210 16.63 2.65 0.71
C HIS A 210 15.32 3.39 0.43
N ILE A 211 14.19 2.68 0.31
CA ILE A 211 12.87 3.29 0.06
C ILE A 211 12.20 3.52 1.41
N LYS A 212 12.15 4.79 1.84
CA LYS A 212 11.44 5.18 3.06
C LYS A 212 9.96 4.82 2.92
N SER A 213 9.37 4.11 3.88
CA SER A 213 7.98 3.68 3.75
C SER A 213 7.03 4.88 3.69
N GLY A 214 6.01 4.79 2.82
CA GLY A 214 5.17 5.93 2.49
C GLY A 214 5.75 6.91 1.49
N SER A 215 6.92 6.63 0.95
CA SER A 215 7.49 7.43 -0.13
C SER A 215 7.00 6.94 -1.47
N TRP A 216 6.88 7.89 -2.39
CA TRP A 216 6.72 7.64 -3.80
C TRP A 216 8.09 7.52 -4.42
N THR A 217 8.36 6.43 -5.12
CA THR A 217 9.61 6.28 -5.86
C THR A 217 9.33 5.85 -7.28
N GLU A 218 9.88 6.61 -8.21
CA GLU A 218 9.95 6.23 -9.61
C GLU A 218 11.22 5.40 -9.82
N VAL A 219 11.05 4.21 -10.38
CA VAL A 219 12.11 3.31 -10.79
C VAL A 219 12.07 3.33 -12.31
N ASN A 220 13.07 3.95 -12.93
CA ASN A 220 13.22 3.88 -14.39
C ASN A 220 13.65 2.45 -14.73
N GLY A 221 12.69 1.61 -15.14
CA GLY A 221 12.91 0.21 -15.44
C GLY A 221 13.85 0.08 -16.61
N MET A 222 14.99 -0.58 -16.42
CA MET A 222 15.86 -0.97 -17.52
C MET A 222 15.05 -1.77 -18.55
N GLY A 223 14.72 -1.14 -19.68
CA GLY A 223 14.13 -1.78 -20.87
C GLY A 223 12.60 -1.92 -20.93
N SER A 224 11.81 -1.53 -19.92
CA SER A 224 10.34 -1.72 -19.95
C SER A 224 9.50 -0.59 -19.32
N GLY A 225 10.07 0.60 -19.16
CA GLY A 225 9.34 1.81 -18.77
C GLY A 225 8.94 1.89 -17.29
N LEU A 226 8.98 3.11 -16.77
CA LEU A 226 8.70 3.57 -15.40
C LEU A 226 7.85 2.66 -14.48
N VAL A 227 8.41 2.31 -13.32
CA VAL A 227 7.73 1.66 -12.20
C VAL A 227 7.61 2.65 -11.03
N SER A 228 6.39 3.08 -10.68
CA SER A 228 6.16 3.89 -9.47
C SER A 228 5.70 3.02 -8.32
N LEU A 229 6.52 2.94 -7.27
CA LEU A 229 6.21 2.28 -6.02
C LEU A 229 5.58 3.29 -5.07
N ILE A 230 4.35 3.03 -4.66
CA ILE A 230 3.99 3.30 -3.26
C ILE A 230 4.64 2.18 -2.46
N SER A 231 5.55 2.52 -1.55
CA SER A 231 5.86 1.59 -0.46
C SER A 231 4.64 1.52 0.44
N TYR A 232 3.73 0.60 0.11
CA TYR A 232 2.35 0.51 0.60
C TYR A 232 2.21 0.47 2.11
N GLY A 233 3.28 0.17 2.86
CA GLY A 233 3.20 0.27 4.29
C GLY A 233 4.49 0.48 5.02
N LYS A 234 4.37 1.14 6.19
CA LYS A 234 5.40 1.13 7.22
C LYS A 234 5.48 -0.29 7.78
N LEU A 235 6.66 -0.88 7.68
CA LEU A 235 6.94 -2.24 8.12
C LEU A 235 7.79 -2.18 9.39
N PHE A 236 7.37 -2.91 10.39
CA PHE A 236 8.13 -3.14 11.61
C PHE A 236 8.33 -4.64 11.78
N ARG A 237 9.57 -5.08 12.03
CA ARG A 237 9.93 -6.50 12.10
C ARG A 237 10.65 -6.83 13.39
N LYS A 238 10.43 -8.05 13.87
CA LYS A 238 11.20 -8.62 14.97
C LYS A 238 12.65 -8.77 14.52
N PRO A 239 13.64 -8.42 15.36
CA PRO A 239 15.05 -8.68 15.06
C PRO A 239 15.32 -10.18 14.86
N THR A 240 16.27 -10.53 13.98
CA THR A 240 16.63 -11.92 13.67
C THR A 240 17.54 -12.55 14.73
N TYR A 241 18.25 -11.75 15.52
CA TYR A 241 19.13 -12.17 16.62
C TYR A 241 19.02 -11.16 17.80
N GLY A 242 19.03 -11.65 19.05
CA GLY A 242 18.92 -10.81 20.26
C GLY A 242 17.49 -10.60 20.78
N TYR A 243 17.34 -9.92 21.92
CA TYR A 243 16.16 -9.99 22.81
C TYR A 243 14.95 -9.11 22.42
N PRO A 244 13.73 -9.68 22.26
CA PRO A 244 12.50 -8.90 22.33
C PRO A 244 11.51 -9.41 23.39
N ASP A 245 11.07 -8.51 24.27
CA ASP A 245 9.83 -8.66 25.06
C ASP A 245 8.82 -7.51 24.83
N ILE A 246 9.23 -6.49 24.07
CA ILE A 246 8.66 -5.91 22.82
C ILE A 246 9.28 -4.52 22.68
N PRO A 247 10.22 -4.33 21.74
CA PRO A 247 10.18 -3.12 20.93
C PRO A 247 10.36 -3.48 19.45
N PHE A 248 9.53 -2.88 18.60
CA PHE A 248 9.71 -2.96 17.16
C PHE A 248 9.79 -1.51 16.66
N ASP A 249 10.96 -0.91 16.84
CA ASP A 249 11.32 0.41 16.30
C ASP A 249 11.80 0.26 14.85
N ARG A 250 11.80 1.37 14.08
CA ARG A 250 11.95 1.37 12.62
C ARG A 250 13.40 1.38 12.15
#